data_AF-A0AAN7ZKW7-F1
#
_entry.id   AF-A0AAN7ZKW7-F1
#
_cell.length_a   1.000
_cell.length_b   1.000
_cell.length_c   1.000
_cell.angle_alpha   90.00
_cell.angle_beta   90.00
_cell.angle_gamma   90.00
#
_symmetry.space_group_name_H-M   'P 1'
#
loop_
_entity.id
_entity.type
_entity.pdbx_description
1 polymer ?
#
loop_
_entity_poly.entity_id
_entity_poly.type
_entity_poly.pdbx_seq_one_letter_code
_entity_poly.pdbx_strand_id
1 'polypeptide(L)'
;MECKSTRWTTKDKLNQYKGLINLYTRDRKILTCDSTIARKKQLKEIKQLRKDIKGNREELDNAIQGDRQKLRNALAEHRDLQLGFQNLPPIRVIDHLHQGNFNQRKLLDRMDYRMKQKTQTLISLKLELAELEDRLTYEGEGPLPIEQSAQIVTGKVQDAILKKEAAIAVRATYKNILNILKKDSIYFDAVLGTLKYDSFVQSKCMVRTTELGQLATEYVDDRKQEFKELERVVKRDMKAREQSLKIVRKESDINLGKVMVPRSDEDIALQEDLENIQKILKTLQDTTYVSSFEDICPCLMEQQKQSKRLQQLLTKSKNDRDVLLKKKDHGDKMYTTLLYTMNSTTFQKEDLKELTLQQGALLARVRAALHQLSQKCAIIKGKEVKDVKGPKSPKQATPREGGVKIIDQLAPKLTILVNSAMAPLDGEKKDQAYKFFQELQSSTCTTVTFQDDEVEESLLSDIVIEDASVPTYNDIKAKSKHLVEISTADDDIPVAAPVKKKPKRKK
;
A
#
# COMPACT_ATOMS: atom_id res chain seq x y z
N MET A 1 -104.80 -5.29 -144.98
CA MET A 1 -106.11 -4.83 -145.47
C MET A 1 -106.01 -3.36 -145.77
N GLU A 2 -105.99 -3.01 -147.06
CA GLU A 2 -106.27 -1.66 -147.52
C GLU A 2 -107.73 -1.34 -147.22
N CYS A 3 -107.96 -0.32 -146.41
CA CYS A 3 -109.24 0.37 -146.32
C CYS A 3 -108.95 1.87 -146.41
N LYS A 4 -109.07 2.42 -147.63
CA LYS A 4 -109.23 3.85 -147.84
C LYS A 4 -110.63 4.23 -147.35
N SER A 5 -110.74 4.96 -146.24
CA SER A 5 -111.92 5.79 -145.98
C SER A 5 -111.54 7.05 -145.20
N THR A 6 -111.91 8.16 -145.81
CA THR A 6 -111.51 9.54 -145.56
C THR A 6 -112.29 10.10 -144.38
N ARG A 7 -111.73 10.12 -143.16
CA ARG A 7 -112.28 10.95 -142.05
C ARG A 7 -111.37 11.18 -140.84
N TRP A 8 -110.05 11.17 -141.03
CA TRP A 8 -109.15 11.77 -140.04
C TRP A 8 -108.97 13.23 -140.44
N THR A 9 -109.71 14.11 -139.77
CA THR A 9 -109.56 15.54 -139.96
C THR A 9 -108.12 15.94 -139.67
N THR A 10 -107.60 16.89 -140.42
CA THR A 10 -106.25 17.46 -140.24
C THR A 10 -105.97 17.88 -138.78
N LYS A 11 -107.03 18.19 -138.02
CA LYS A 11 -107.00 18.50 -136.59
C LYS A 11 -106.52 17.34 -135.71
N ASP A 12 -106.91 16.09 -136.00
CA ASP A 12 -106.55 14.93 -135.18
C ASP A 12 -105.10 14.48 -135.42
N LYS A 13 -104.63 14.50 -136.67
CA LYS A 13 -103.21 14.28 -136.99
C LYS A 13 -102.34 15.36 -136.33
N LEU A 14 -102.77 16.62 -136.37
CA LEU A 14 -102.09 17.72 -135.70
C LEU A 14 -102.03 17.51 -134.17
N ASN A 15 -103.10 17.01 -133.55
CA ASN A 15 -103.12 16.71 -132.12
C ASN A 15 -102.21 15.54 -131.74
N GLN A 16 -102.13 14.48 -132.56
CA GLN A 16 -101.18 13.39 -132.34
C GLN A 16 -99.72 13.85 -132.50
N TYR A 17 -99.40 14.63 -133.55
CA TYR A 17 -98.06 15.20 -133.68
C TYR A 17 -97.72 16.17 -132.55
N LYS A 18 -98.68 16.97 -132.07
CA LYS A 18 -98.52 17.79 -130.85
C LYS A 18 -98.27 16.93 -129.61
N GLY A 19 -99.00 15.83 -129.45
CA GLY A 19 -98.81 14.88 -128.35
C GLY A 19 -97.42 14.22 -128.38
N LEU A 20 -96.96 13.82 -129.58
CA LEU A 20 -95.64 13.24 -129.79
C LEU A 20 -94.52 14.27 -129.53
N ILE A 21 -94.67 15.50 -130.01
CA ILE A 21 -93.73 16.61 -129.72
C ILE A 21 -93.71 16.92 -128.22
N ASN A 22 -94.86 16.91 -127.54
CA ASN A 22 -94.95 17.11 -126.09
C ASN A 22 -94.29 15.96 -125.30
N LEU A 23 -94.38 14.73 -125.80
CA LEU A 23 -93.68 13.58 -125.22
C LEU A 23 -92.17 13.70 -125.41
N TYR A 24 -91.69 13.94 -126.63
CA TYR A 24 -90.27 14.16 -126.91
C TYR A 24 -89.68 15.33 -126.13
N THR A 25 -90.42 16.43 -125.95
CA THR A 25 -89.97 17.56 -125.13
C THR A 25 -89.95 17.23 -123.64
N ARG A 26 -90.86 16.39 -123.13
CA ARG A 26 -90.77 15.85 -121.76
C ARG A 26 -89.59 14.90 -121.60
N ASP A 27 -89.42 13.93 -122.48
CA ASP A 27 -88.30 12.97 -122.42
C ASP A 27 -86.95 13.68 -122.53
N ARG A 28 -86.84 14.70 -123.38
CA ARG A 28 -85.62 15.51 -123.47
C ARG A 28 -85.38 16.32 -122.19
N LYS A 29 -86.43 16.80 -121.51
CA LYS A 29 -86.30 17.42 -120.17
C LYS A 29 -85.89 16.39 -119.11
N ILE A 30 -86.40 15.17 -119.15
CA ILE A 30 -86.01 14.09 -118.23
C ILE A 30 -84.56 13.69 -118.46
N LEU A 31 -84.14 13.42 -119.70
CA LEU A 31 -82.76 13.10 -120.07
C LEU A 31 -81.76 14.19 -119.67
N THR A 32 -82.14 15.47 -119.83
CA THR A 32 -81.29 16.58 -119.38
C THR A 32 -81.23 16.65 -117.85
N CYS A 33 -82.34 16.46 -117.14
CA CYS A 33 -82.35 16.32 -115.68
C CYS A 33 -81.48 15.15 -115.21
N ASP A 34 -81.64 13.95 -115.76
CA ASP A 34 -80.86 12.76 -115.40
C ASP A 34 -79.37 12.95 -115.67
N SER A 35 -79.02 13.55 -116.82
CA SER A 35 -77.64 13.92 -117.13
C SER A 35 -77.07 14.91 -116.10
N THR A 36 -77.84 15.90 -115.66
CA THR A 36 -77.40 16.83 -114.60
C THR A 36 -77.27 16.17 -113.24
N ILE A 37 -78.16 15.23 -112.89
CA ILE A 37 -78.10 14.46 -111.64
C ILE A 37 -76.88 13.54 -111.63
N ALA A 38 -76.64 12.80 -112.72
CA ALA A 38 -75.47 11.94 -112.90
C ALA A 38 -74.17 12.76 -112.80
N ARG A 39 -74.11 13.92 -113.47
CA ARG A 39 -72.96 14.83 -113.38
C ARG A 39 -72.74 15.35 -111.95
N LYS A 40 -73.81 15.71 -111.23
CA LYS A 40 -73.71 16.12 -109.82
C LYS A 40 -73.21 14.97 -108.92
N LYS A 41 -73.65 13.74 -109.16
CA LYS A 41 -73.19 12.55 -108.43
C LYS A 41 -71.69 12.29 -108.66
N GLN A 42 -71.27 12.27 -109.92
CA GLN A 42 -69.85 12.11 -110.29
C GLN A 42 -68.97 13.21 -109.69
N LEU A 43 -69.43 14.47 -109.69
CA LEU A 43 -68.69 15.56 -109.05
C LEU A 43 -68.55 15.39 -107.54
N LYS A 44 -69.55 14.84 -106.86
CA LYS A 44 -69.45 14.52 -105.42
C LYS A 44 -68.45 13.38 -105.17
N GLU A 45 -68.49 12.33 -105.99
CA GLU A 45 -67.54 11.21 -105.90
C GLU A 45 -66.10 11.67 -106.15
N ILE A 46 -65.86 12.50 -107.18
CA ILE A 46 -64.53 13.08 -107.43
C ILE A 46 -64.05 13.93 -106.25
N LYS A 47 -64.93 14.72 -105.62
CA LYS A 47 -64.57 15.50 -104.42
C LYS A 47 -64.23 14.60 -103.24
N GLN A 48 -64.98 13.51 -103.04
CA GLN A 48 -64.71 12.55 -101.98
C GLN A 48 -63.38 11.82 -102.21
N LEU A 49 -63.14 11.31 -103.43
CA LEU A 49 -61.87 10.67 -103.79
C LEU A 49 -60.68 11.62 -103.62
N ARG A 50 -60.82 12.91 -103.95
CA ARG A 50 -59.76 13.90 -103.69
C ARG A 50 -59.49 14.08 -102.20
N LYS A 51 -60.53 14.04 -101.36
CA LYS A 51 -60.40 14.11 -99.90
C LYS A 51 -59.70 12.86 -99.36
N ASP A 52 -60.08 11.68 -99.83
CA ASP A 52 -59.51 10.40 -99.39
C ASP A 52 -58.06 10.26 -99.86
N ILE A 53 -57.73 10.64 -101.10
CA ILE A 53 -56.34 10.69 -101.58
C ILE A 53 -55.50 11.65 -100.74
N LYS A 54 -56.06 12.79 -100.32
CA LYS A 54 -55.34 13.73 -99.44
C LYS A 54 -55.11 13.12 -98.05
N GLY A 55 -56.12 12.50 -97.46
CA GLY A 55 -56.00 11.80 -96.17
C GLY A 55 -54.98 10.66 -96.22
N ASN A 56 -55.08 9.78 -97.22
CA ASN A 56 -54.15 8.67 -97.40
C ASN A 56 -52.71 9.14 -97.65
N ARG A 57 -52.51 10.29 -98.32
CA ARG A 57 -51.18 10.90 -98.47
C ARG A 57 -50.63 11.40 -97.14
N GLU A 58 -51.46 12.00 -96.28
CA GLU A 58 -51.07 12.44 -94.94
C GLU A 58 -50.74 11.24 -94.03
N GLU A 59 -51.53 10.17 -94.08
CA GLU A 59 -51.26 8.93 -93.35
C GLU A 59 -49.98 8.23 -93.84
N LEU A 60 -49.76 8.18 -95.16
CA LEU A 60 -48.53 7.62 -95.73
C LEU A 60 -47.31 8.47 -95.36
N ASP A 61 -47.41 9.80 -95.36
CA ASP A 61 -46.33 10.68 -94.91
C ASP A 61 -46.00 10.44 -93.42
N ASN A 62 -47.03 10.24 -92.58
CA ASN A 62 -46.86 9.87 -91.18
C ASN A 62 -46.25 8.47 -90.99
N ALA A 63 -46.57 7.50 -91.85
CA ALA A 63 -45.99 6.16 -91.79
C ALA A 63 -44.51 6.14 -92.22
N ILE A 64 -44.15 6.94 -93.23
CA ILE A 64 -42.77 7.02 -93.75
C ILE A 64 -41.89 7.86 -92.82
N GLN A 65 -42.38 9.02 -92.38
CA GLN A 65 -41.58 10.00 -91.63
C GLN A 65 -41.79 9.92 -90.12
N GLY A 66 -42.78 9.17 -89.64
CA GLY A 66 -43.15 9.10 -88.23
C GLY A 66 -44.09 10.22 -87.79
N ASP A 67 -44.73 10.03 -86.63
CA ASP A 67 -45.67 10.99 -86.06
C ASP A 67 -44.94 12.21 -85.48
N ARG A 68 -44.94 13.31 -86.24
CA ARG A 68 -44.28 14.57 -85.86
C ARG A 68 -44.88 15.20 -84.60
N GLN A 69 -46.16 14.95 -84.31
CA GLN A 69 -46.82 15.53 -83.14
C GLN A 69 -46.34 14.85 -81.85
N LYS A 70 -46.15 13.52 -81.88
CA LYS A 70 -45.56 12.79 -80.75
C LYS A 70 -44.12 13.23 -80.47
N LEU A 71 -43.33 13.47 -81.52
CA LEU A 71 -41.97 13.99 -81.37
C LEU A 71 -41.94 15.37 -80.70
N ARG A 72 -42.84 16.28 -81.11
CA ARG A 72 -42.97 17.60 -80.47
C ARG A 72 -43.36 17.51 -78.99
N ASN A 73 -44.25 16.58 -78.64
CA ASN A 73 -44.68 16.37 -77.27
C ASN A 73 -43.56 15.76 -76.41
N ALA A 74 -42.79 14.81 -76.95
CA ALA A 74 -41.66 14.20 -76.24
C ALA A 74 -40.51 15.20 -75.99
N LEU A 75 -40.30 16.16 -76.89
CA LEU A 75 -39.30 17.23 -76.75
C LEU A 75 -39.87 18.53 -76.13
N ALA A 76 -41.03 18.48 -75.47
CA ALA A 76 -41.70 19.67 -74.96
C ALA A 76 -40.86 20.45 -73.93
N GLU A 77 -40.05 19.76 -73.14
CA GLU A 77 -39.18 20.37 -72.11
C GLU A 77 -37.93 21.04 -72.71
N HIS A 78 -37.50 20.60 -73.90
CA HIS A 78 -36.26 21.04 -74.54
C HIS A 78 -36.57 21.77 -75.85
N ARG A 79 -36.90 23.06 -75.72
CA ARG A 79 -37.34 23.93 -76.83
C ARG A 79 -36.30 24.07 -77.94
N ASP A 80 -35.02 24.08 -77.59
CA ASP A 80 -33.89 24.10 -78.50
C ASP A 80 -33.82 22.83 -79.38
N LEU A 81 -33.97 21.64 -78.77
CA LEU A 81 -34.01 20.37 -79.48
C LEU A 81 -35.27 20.27 -80.35
N GLN A 82 -36.41 20.77 -79.86
CA GLN A 82 -37.66 20.80 -80.62
C GLN A 82 -37.55 21.65 -81.89
N LEU A 83 -36.89 22.82 -81.81
CA LEU A 83 -36.65 23.70 -82.96
C LEU A 83 -35.62 23.10 -83.94
N GLY A 84 -34.54 22.53 -83.42
CA GLY A 84 -33.47 21.93 -84.24
C GLY A 84 -33.91 20.68 -85.02
N PHE A 85 -34.87 19.94 -84.50
CA PHE A 85 -35.31 18.65 -85.06
C PHE A 85 -36.72 18.64 -85.65
N GLN A 86 -37.37 19.81 -85.79
CA GLN A 86 -38.77 19.93 -86.19
C GLN A 86 -39.13 19.23 -87.52
N ASN A 87 -38.18 19.17 -88.46
CA ASN A 87 -38.38 18.65 -89.81
C ASN A 87 -37.65 17.31 -90.06
N LEU A 88 -37.06 16.70 -89.02
CA LEU A 88 -36.36 15.43 -89.15
C LEU A 88 -37.25 14.24 -88.74
N PRO A 89 -37.07 13.07 -89.37
CA PRO A 89 -37.76 11.85 -88.94
C PRO A 89 -37.23 11.40 -87.56
N PRO A 90 -38.08 10.83 -86.68
CA PRO A 90 -37.73 10.47 -85.31
C PRO A 90 -36.46 9.61 -85.17
N ILE A 91 -36.23 8.68 -86.10
CA ILE A 91 -35.04 7.81 -86.08
C ILE A 91 -33.75 8.64 -86.16
N ARG A 92 -33.69 9.62 -87.06
CA ARG A 92 -32.51 10.50 -87.18
C ARG A 92 -32.35 11.42 -85.98
N VAL A 93 -33.45 11.82 -85.36
CA VAL A 93 -33.41 12.62 -84.13
C VAL A 93 -32.81 11.81 -82.99
N ILE A 94 -33.19 10.54 -82.86
CA ILE A 94 -32.62 9.61 -81.89
C ILE A 94 -31.11 9.45 -82.12
N ASP A 95 -30.67 9.26 -83.37
CA ASP A 95 -29.24 9.16 -83.70
C ASP A 95 -28.46 10.43 -83.32
N HIS A 96 -29.01 11.61 -83.63
CA HIS A 96 -28.40 12.88 -83.25
C HIS A 96 -28.34 13.07 -81.72
N LEU A 97 -29.38 12.66 -80.98
CA LEU A 97 -29.39 12.70 -79.52
C LEU A 97 -28.36 11.73 -78.94
N HIS A 98 -28.28 10.50 -79.46
CA HIS A 98 -27.26 9.54 -79.04
C HIS A 98 -25.85 10.05 -79.31
N GLN A 99 -25.61 10.66 -80.48
CA GLN A 99 -24.33 11.26 -80.80
C GLN A 99 -24.01 12.47 -79.91
N GLY A 100 -24.99 13.31 -79.60
CA GLY A 100 -24.88 14.42 -78.66
C GLY A 100 -24.52 13.92 -77.25
N ASN A 101 -25.24 12.94 -76.74
CA ASN A 101 -24.99 12.30 -75.46
C ASN A 101 -23.61 11.64 -75.40
N PHE A 102 -23.18 10.97 -76.48
CA PHE A 102 -21.84 10.39 -76.59
C PHE A 102 -20.75 11.47 -76.50
N ASN A 103 -20.92 12.60 -77.21
CA ASN A 103 -19.98 13.71 -77.17
C ASN A 103 -19.92 14.36 -75.77
N GLN A 104 -21.07 14.56 -75.13
CA GLN A 104 -21.14 15.07 -73.76
C GLN A 104 -20.49 14.11 -72.78
N ARG A 105 -20.71 12.80 -72.94
CA ARG A 105 -20.08 11.78 -72.09
C ARG A 105 -18.57 11.77 -72.25
N LYS A 106 -18.07 11.82 -73.49
CA LYS A 106 -16.64 11.93 -73.78
C LYS A 106 -16.02 13.20 -73.19
N LEU A 107 -16.75 14.32 -73.17
CA LEU A 107 -16.31 15.55 -72.54
C LEU A 107 -16.24 15.41 -71.02
N LEU A 108 -17.26 14.79 -70.40
CA LEU A 108 -17.30 14.48 -68.98
C LEU A 108 -16.11 13.59 -68.59
N ASP A 109 -15.87 12.50 -69.30
CA ASP A 109 -14.75 11.59 -69.03
C ASP A 109 -13.38 12.32 -69.10
N ARG A 110 -13.24 13.27 -70.04
CA ARG A 110 -12.03 14.12 -70.14
C ARG A 110 -11.90 15.06 -68.93
N MET A 111 -12.99 15.61 -68.44
CA MET A 111 -12.98 16.48 -67.25
C MET A 111 -12.69 15.66 -65.99
N ASP A 112 -13.27 14.49 -65.84
CA ASP A 112 -13.01 13.57 -64.73
C ASP A 112 -11.54 13.14 -64.71
N TYR A 113 -10.96 12.85 -65.87
CA TYR A 113 -9.54 12.54 -65.97
C TYR A 113 -8.65 13.71 -65.52
N ARG A 114 -8.94 14.94 -65.99
CA ARG A 114 -8.22 16.14 -65.56
C ARG A 114 -8.38 16.40 -64.07
N MET A 115 -9.57 16.17 -63.52
CA MET A 115 -9.82 16.29 -62.09
C MET A 115 -8.98 15.28 -61.30
N LYS A 116 -8.95 14.01 -61.72
CA LYS A 116 -8.11 12.97 -61.11
C LYS A 116 -6.63 13.34 -61.13
N GLN A 117 -6.11 13.85 -62.26
CA GLN A 117 -4.73 14.33 -62.35
C GLN A 117 -4.47 15.47 -61.36
N LYS A 118 -5.34 16.48 -61.30
CA LYS A 118 -5.21 17.59 -60.35
C LYS A 118 -5.27 17.13 -58.89
N THR A 119 -6.14 16.18 -58.58
CA THR A 119 -6.22 15.59 -57.23
C THR A 119 -4.93 14.85 -56.88
N GLN A 120 -4.34 14.09 -57.80
CA GLN A 120 -3.05 13.44 -57.57
C GLN A 120 -1.93 14.46 -57.32
N THR A 121 -1.87 15.54 -58.12
CA THR A 121 -0.88 16.61 -57.88
C THR A 121 -1.09 17.35 -56.56
N LEU A 122 -2.35 17.50 -56.13
CA LEU A 122 -2.65 18.10 -54.83
C LEU A 122 -2.20 17.19 -53.68
N ILE A 123 -2.41 15.87 -53.81
CA ILE A 123 -1.94 14.90 -52.82
C ILE A 123 -0.41 14.92 -52.73
N SER A 124 0.30 14.91 -53.86
CA SER A 124 1.77 14.96 -53.84
C SER A 124 2.30 16.25 -53.21
N LEU A 125 1.71 17.40 -53.55
CA LEU A 125 2.10 18.68 -52.95
C LEU A 125 1.80 18.74 -51.45
N LYS A 126 0.70 18.13 -50.98
CA LYS A 126 0.40 18.05 -49.56
C LYS A 126 1.38 17.16 -48.80
N LEU A 127 1.82 16.05 -49.40
CA LEU A 127 2.86 15.21 -48.81
C LEU A 127 4.18 15.97 -48.71
N GLU A 128 4.59 16.66 -49.77
CA GLU A 128 5.80 17.49 -49.76
C GLU A 128 5.73 18.61 -48.71
N LEU A 129 4.58 19.27 -48.58
CA LEU A 129 4.35 20.27 -47.54
C LEU A 129 4.51 19.65 -46.14
N ALA A 130 3.88 18.51 -45.88
CA ALA A 130 4.01 17.82 -44.60
C ALA A 130 5.45 17.41 -44.31
N GLU A 131 6.20 16.91 -45.30
CA GLU A 131 7.63 16.61 -45.15
C GLU A 131 8.44 17.87 -44.80
N LEU A 132 8.15 19.02 -45.43
CA LEU A 132 8.83 20.28 -45.12
C LEU A 132 8.47 20.81 -43.73
N GLU A 133 7.22 20.67 -43.30
CA GLU A 133 6.79 21.00 -41.94
C GLU A 133 7.47 20.09 -40.90
N ASP A 134 7.58 18.79 -41.18
CA ASP A 134 8.30 17.84 -40.33
C ASP A 134 9.79 18.19 -40.25
N ARG A 135 10.42 18.56 -41.37
CA ARG A 135 11.81 19.05 -41.33
C ARG A 135 11.94 20.33 -40.51
N LEU A 136 11.01 21.28 -40.62
CA LEU A 136 11.07 22.50 -39.79
C LEU A 136 10.87 22.24 -38.30
N THR A 137 10.04 21.25 -37.95
CA THR A 137 9.73 20.94 -36.55
C THR A 137 10.76 20.03 -35.89
N TYR A 138 11.32 19.07 -36.62
CA TYR A 138 12.23 18.06 -36.07
C TYR A 138 13.69 18.24 -36.52
N GLU A 139 13.93 18.77 -37.71
CA GLU A 139 15.27 19.13 -38.23
C GLU A 139 15.58 20.63 -38.10
N GLY A 140 14.59 21.44 -37.70
CA GLY A 140 14.75 22.86 -37.41
C GLY A 140 15.81 23.05 -36.32
N GLU A 141 16.85 23.81 -36.70
CA GLU A 141 18.06 24.18 -35.94
C GLU A 141 18.03 23.76 -34.47
N GLY A 142 18.90 22.79 -34.12
CA GLY A 142 19.19 22.48 -32.73
C GLY A 142 19.49 23.75 -31.92
N PRO A 143 19.37 23.71 -30.58
CA PRO A 143 19.39 24.90 -29.74
C PRO A 143 20.55 25.81 -30.13
N LEU A 144 20.25 27.09 -30.34
CA LEU A 144 21.22 28.10 -30.76
C LEU A 144 22.49 27.98 -29.90
N PRO A 145 23.70 28.21 -30.44
CA PRO A 145 24.93 28.09 -29.65
C PRO A 145 24.90 28.88 -28.34
N ILE A 146 24.18 30.01 -28.33
CA ILE A 146 23.93 30.83 -27.13
C ILE A 146 23.07 30.09 -26.11
N GLU A 147 22.02 29.40 -26.54
CA GLU A 147 21.15 28.60 -25.67
C GLU A 147 21.87 27.40 -25.08
N GLN A 148 22.70 26.71 -25.87
CA GLN A 148 23.57 25.64 -25.36
C GLN A 148 24.54 26.16 -24.30
N SER A 149 25.15 27.33 -24.54
CA SER A 149 26.02 27.96 -23.56
C SER A 149 25.26 28.34 -22.27
N ALA A 150 24.01 28.81 -22.39
CA ALA A 150 23.16 29.15 -21.26
C ALA A 150 22.75 27.91 -20.45
N GLN A 151 22.48 26.78 -21.11
CA GLN A 151 22.21 25.50 -20.45
C GLN A 151 23.43 25.00 -19.68
N ILE A 152 24.63 25.08 -20.25
CA ILE A 152 25.88 24.71 -19.55
C ILE A 152 26.10 25.58 -18.32
N VAL A 153 25.89 26.90 -18.44
CA VAL A 153 26.00 27.81 -17.29
C VAL A 153 24.95 27.49 -16.24
N THR A 154 23.71 27.21 -16.65
CA THR A 154 22.62 26.83 -15.73
C THR A 154 22.96 25.53 -14.98
N GLY A 155 23.49 24.52 -15.67
CA GLY A 155 23.96 23.27 -15.05
C GLY A 155 25.06 23.52 -14.03
N LYS A 156 26.06 24.35 -14.36
CA LYS A 156 27.13 24.73 -13.41
C LYS A 156 26.60 25.47 -12.19
N VAL A 157 25.59 26.34 -12.36
CA VAL A 157 24.95 27.06 -11.25
C VAL A 157 24.18 26.09 -10.35
N GLN A 158 23.42 25.14 -10.93
CA GLN A 158 22.72 24.12 -10.18
C GLN A 158 23.69 23.23 -9.38
N ASP A 159 24.79 22.79 -9.99
CA ASP A 159 25.85 22.04 -9.30
C ASP A 159 26.44 22.80 -8.12
N ALA A 160 26.67 24.12 -8.28
CA ALA A 160 27.18 24.97 -7.20
C ALA A 160 26.16 25.09 -6.04
N ILE A 161 24.87 25.19 -6.35
CA ILE A 161 23.79 25.22 -5.36
C ILE A 161 23.76 23.91 -4.57
N LEU A 162 23.78 22.76 -5.26
CA LEU A 162 23.78 21.45 -4.62
C LEU A 162 25.01 21.26 -3.71
N LYS A 163 26.20 21.68 -4.16
CA LYS A 163 27.42 21.65 -3.33
C LYS A 163 27.28 22.53 -2.09
N LYS A 164 26.67 23.71 -2.20
CA LYS A 164 26.41 24.60 -1.07
C LYS A 164 25.45 23.97 -0.07
N GLU A 165 24.35 23.36 -0.53
CA GLU A 165 23.38 22.70 0.33
C GLU A 165 23.99 21.49 1.06
N ALA A 166 24.76 20.67 0.36
CA ALA A 166 25.52 19.58 0.96
C ALA A 166 26.48 20.09 2.04
N ALA A 167 27.22 21.18 1.78
CA ALA A 167 28.12 21.79 2.76
C ALA A 167 27.36 22.32 4.00
N ILE A 168 26.16 22.87 3.82
CA ILE A 168 25.30 23.31 4.93
C ILE A 168 24.87 22.11 5.79
N ALA A 169 24.44 21.02 5.17
CA ALA A 169 24.05 19.80 5.87
C ALA A 169 25.22 19.20 6.65
N VAL A 170 26.40 19.09 6.04
CA VAL A 170 27.64 18.62 6.69
C VAL A 170 28.03 19.54 7.86
N ARG A 171 27.94 20.86 7.70
CA ARG A 171 28.20 21.79 8.81
C ARG A 171 27.22 21.60 9.97
N ALA A 172 25.95 21.34 9.68
CA ALA A 172 24.94 21.08 10.70
C ALA A 172 25.23 19.78 11.47
N THR A 173 25.63 18.71 10.79
CA THR A 173 26.01 17.45 11.45
C THR A 173 27.25 17.63 12.32
N TYR A 174 28.30 18.30 11.84
CA TYR A 174 29.48 18.60 12.66
C TYR A 174 29.15 19.45 13.89
N LYS A 175 28.24 20.41 13.76
CA LYS A 175 27.76 21.20 14.90
C LYS A 175 27.06 20.33 15.95
N ASN A 176 26.28 19.34 15.51
CA ASN A 176 25.63 18.39 16.41
C ASN A 176 26.65 17.48 17.10
N ILE A 177 27.63 16.94 16.37
CA ILE A 177 28.72 16.14 16.92
C ILE A 177 29.49 16.94 17.97
N LEU A 178 29.86 18.19 17.67
CA LEU A 178 30.55 19.06 18.62
C LEU A 178 29.73 19.30 19.91
N ASN A 179 28.41 19.45 19.77
CA ASN A 179 27.53 19.62 20.93
C ASN A 179 27.45 18.36 21.80
N ILE A 180 27.46 17.17 21.20
CA ILE A 180 27.52 15.90 21.92
C ILE A 180 28.84 15.80 22.67
N LEU A 181 29.97 15.98 21.97
CA LEU A 181 31.31 15.93 22.58
C LEU A 181 31.47 16.91 23.75
N LYS A 182 30.89 18.12 23.65
CA LYS A 182 30.88 19.08 24.77
C LYS A 182 30.08 18.60 25.97
N LYS A 183 28.96 17.91 25.76
CA LYS A 183 28.16 17.34 26.86
C LYS A 183 28.90 16.16 27.48
N ASP A 184 29.50 15.31 26.66
CA ASP A 184 30.25 14.15 27.11
C ASP A 184 31.48 14.57 27.92
N SER A 185 32.21 15.60 27.49
CA SER A 185 33.32 16.17 28.27
C SER A 185 32.88 16.61 29.68
N ILE A 186 31.74 17.32 29.79
CA ILE A 186 31.21 17.74 31.11
C ILE A 186 30.80 16.52 31.95
N TYR A 187 30.23 15.50 31.32
CA TYR A 187 29.84 14.26 32.01
C TYR A 187 31.06 13.50 32.54
N PHE A 188 32.09 13.31 31.71
CA PHE A 188 33.32 12.62 32.10
C PHE A 188 34.06 13.37 33.21
N ASP A 189 34.12 14.70 33.18
CA ASP A 189 34.70 15.50 34.26
C ASP A 189 33.95 15.29 35.58
N ALA A 190 32.62 15.24 35.54
CA ALA A 190 31.80 14.97 36.73
C ALA A 190 32.05 13.56 37.28
N VAL A 191 32.09 12.54 36.42
CA VAL A 191 32.36 11.15 36.81
C VAL A 191 33.77 11.01 37.41
N LEU A 192 34.79 11.60 36.77
CA LEU A 192 36.15 11.61 37.29
C LEU A 192 36.24 12.34 38.64
N GLY A 193 35.51 13.44 38.80
CA GLY A 193 35.39 14.13 40.09
C GLY A 193 34.81 13.25 41.18
N THR A 194 33.71 12.54 40.90
CA THR A 194 33.11 11.60 41.87
C THR A 194 34.03 10.43 42.19
N LEU A 195 34.74 9.89 41.20
CA LEU A 195 35.65 8.76 41.38
C LEU A 195 36.87 9.16 42.24
N LYS A 196 37.41 10.35 42.03
CA LYS A 196 38.50 10.89 42.88
C LYS A 196 38.05 11.07 44.32
N TYR A 197 36.85 11.62 44.53
CA TYR A 197 36.29 11.79 45.86
C TYR A 197 36.06 10.44 46.55
N ASP A 198 35.48 9.47 45.84
CA ASP A 198 35.25 8.13 46.37
C ASP A 198 36.55 7.41 46.71
N SER A 199 37.56 7.49 45.84
CA SER A 199 38.91 6.96 46.10
C SER A 199 39.54 7.55 47.37
N PHE A 200 39.36 8.86 47.62
CA PHE A 200 39.82 9.49 48.85
C PHE A 200 39.08 8.97 50.09
N VAL A 201 37.74 8.87 50.01
CA VAL A 201 36.93 8.33 51.10
C VAL A 201 37.29 6.87 51.40
N GLN A 202 37.46 6.05 50.37
CA GLN A 202 37.87 4.66 50.47
C GLN A 202 39.26 4.54 51.10
N SER A 203 40.23 5.36 50.69
CA SER A 203 41.57 5.40 51.27
C SER A 203 41.50 5.69 52.78
N LYS A 204 40.71 6.69 53.20
CA LYS A 204 40.49 7.00 54.62
C LYS A 204 39.83 5.86 55.38
N CYS A 205 38.88 5.17 54.76
CA CYS A 205 38.22 4.01 55.36
C CYS A 205 39.22 2.85 55.56
N MET A 206 40.09 2.59 54.58
CA MET A 206 41.13 1.57 54.67
C MET A 206 42.10 1.87 55.82
N VAL A 207 42.58 3.11 55.92
CA VAL A 207 43.48 3.53 57.03
C VAL A 207 42.84 3.27 58.38
N ARG A 208 41.60 3.72 58.60
CA ARG A 208 40.86 3.48 59.86
C ARG A 208 40.60 1.99 60.13
N THR A 209 40.33 1.22 59.09
CA THR A 209 40.15 -0.23 59.21
C THR A 209 41.46 -0.90 59.63
N THR A 210 42.59 -0.45 59.09
CA THR A 210 43.92 -0.93 59.51
C THR A 210 44.24 -0.53 60.95
N GLU A 211 43.96 0.70 61.37
CA GLU A 211 44.11 1.15 62.76
C GLU A 211 43.27 0.30 63.72
N LEU A 212 42.00 0.07 63.39
CA LEU A 212 41.11 -0.76 64.19
C LEU A 212 41.58 -2.23 64.23
N GLY A 213 42.05 -2.75 63.10
CA GLY A 213 42.64 -4.09 63.02
C GLY A 213 43.89 -4.23 63.90
N GLN A 214 44.76 -3.22 63.89
CA GLN A 214 45.95 -3.17 64.76
C GLN A 214 45.56 -3.17 66.24
N LEU A 215 44.63 -2.30 66.66
CA LEU A 215 44.14 -2.27 68.05
C LEU A 215 43.51 -3.60 68.47
N ALA A 216 42.73 -4.23 67.58
CA ALA A 216 42.14 -5.54 67.85
C ALA A 216 43.21 -6.63 68.02
N THR A 217 44.26 -6.61 67.19
CA THR A 217 45.38 -7.56 67.32
C THR A 217 46.16 -7.35 68.62
N GLU A 218 46.42 -6.10 69.01
CA GLU A 218 47.06 -5.77 70.29
C GLU A 218 46.22 -6.29 71.46
N TYR A 219 44.92 -6.01 71.46
CA TYR A 219 44.00 -6.50 72.49
C TYR A 219 43.96 -8.04 72.58
N VAL A 220 43.96 -8.73 71.44
CA VAL A 220 44.00 -10.20 71.42
C VAL A 220 45.30 -10.72 72.00
N ASP A 221 46.44 -10.09 71.71
CA ASP A 221 47.73 -10.50 72.23
C ASP A 221 47.87 -10.22 73.73
N ASP A 222 47.38 -9.08 74.22
CA ASP A 222 47.28 -8.78 75.66
C ASP A 222 46.44 -9.86 76.38
N ARG A 223 45.26 -10.20 75.84
CA ARG A 223 44.40 -11.25 76.39
C ARG A 223 45.07 -12.63 76.37
N LYS A 224 45.84 -12.96 75.35
CA LYS A 224 46.64 -14.21 75.31
C LYS A 224 47.71 -14.20 76.40
N GLN A 225 48.36 -13.07 76.66
CA GLN A 225 49.36 -12.95 77.71
C GLN A 225 48.73 -13.10 79.10
N GLU A 226 47.62 -12.39 79.38
CA GLU A 226 46.85 -12.53 80.61
C GLU A 226 46.39 -13.98 80.81
N PHE A 227 45.93 -14.66 79.75
CA PHE A 227 45.54 -16.06 79.82
C PHE A 227 46.73 -16.96 80.18
N LYS A 228 47.91 -16.76 79.57
CA LYS A 228 49.14 -17.50 79.92
C LYS A 228 49.59 -17.26 81.36
N GLU A 229 49.39 -16.05 81.88
CA GLU A 229 49.67 -15.72 83.29
C GLU A 229 48.69 -16.43 84.23
N LEU A 230 47.40 -16.34 83.94
CA LEU A 230 46.35 -17.02 84.69
C LEU A 230 46.54 -18.53 84.65
N GLU A 231 46.87 -19.10 83.49
CA GLU A 231 47.18 -20.52 83.33
C GLU A 231 48.37 -20.92 84.21
N ARG A 232 49.43 -20.09 84.30
CA ARG A 232 50.57 -20.34 85.20
C ARG A 232 50.15 -20.29 86.67
N VAL A 233 49.27 -19.36 87.06
CA VAL A 233 48.75 -19.26 88.44
C VAL A 233 47.87 -20.46 88.76
N VAL A 234 46.93 -20.80 87.89
CA VAL A 234 46.04 -21.97 88.04
C VAL A 234 46.85 -23.26 88.06
N LYS A 235 47.87 -23.44 87.22
CA LYS A 235 48.75 -24.63 87.28
C LYS A 235 49.49 -24.72 88.61
N ARG A 236 49.93 -23.59 89.18
CA ARG A 236 50.54 -23.55 90.52
C ARG A 236 49.52 -23.89 91.61
N ASP A 237 48.34 -23.29 91.56
CA ASP A 237 47.24 -23.58 92.49
C ASP A 237 46.80 -25.04 92.40
N MET A 238 46.61 -25.58 91.19
CA MET A 238 46.25 -26.97 90.97
C MET A 238 47.31 -27.92 91.48
N LYS A 239 48.61 -27.63 91.31
CA LYS A 239 49.67 -28.44 91.92
C LYS A 239 49.64 -28.37 93.45
N ALA A 240 49.42 -27.19 94.04
CA ALA A 240 49.27 -27.03 95.48
C ALA A 240 48.02 -27.78 95.99
N ARG A 241 46.88 -27.65 95.31
CA ARG A 241 45.64 -28.37 95.59
C ARG A 241 45.77 -29.86 95.38
N GLU A 242 46.50 -30.34 94.38
CA GLU A 242 46.75 -31.76 94.17
C GLU A 242 47.62 -32.31 95.30
N GLN A 243 48.60 -31.54 95.79
CA GLN A 243 49.35 -31.89 96.99
C GLN A 243 48.45 -31.92 98.23
N SER A 244 47.61 -30.90 98.44
CA SER A 244 46.60 -30.87 99.52
C SER A 244 45.55 -31.97 99.39
N LEU A 245 45.10 -32.30 98.19
CA LEU A 245 44.14 -33.36 97.91
C LEU A 245 44.80 -34.73 97.99
N LYS A 246 46.11 -34.89 97.75
CA LYS A 246 46.82 -36.12 98.12
C LYS A 246 46.88 -36.31 99.63
N ILE A 247 46.86 -35.23 100.40
CA ILE A 247 46.70 -35.27 101.86
C ILE A 247 45.25 -35.62 102.22
N VAL A 248 44.25 -34.96 101.62
CA VAL A 248 42.81 -35.16 101.95
C VAL A 248 42.20 -36.44 101.34
N ARG A 249 42.66 -36.93 100.19
CA ARG A 249 42.26 -38.23 99.60
C ARG A 249 42.89 -39.40 100.34
N LYS A 250 43.94 -39.19 101.15
CA LYS A 250 44.30 -40.17 102.18
C LYS A 250 43.24 -40.25 103.30
N GLU A 251 42.31 -39.28 103.37
CA GLU A 251 41.37 -39.12 104.48
C GLU A 251 39.89 -39.22 104.08
N SER A 252 39.50 -39.24 102.79
CA SER A 252 38.06 -39.19 102.43
C SER A 252 37.75 -39.58 100.97
N ASP A 253 37.51 -40.86 100.71
CA ASP A 253 36.80 -41.32 99.50
C ASP A 253 35.43 -41.89 99.94
N ILE A 254 34.32 -41.14 99.74
CA ILE A 254 32.95 -41.65 99.50
C ILE A 254 32.12 -40.58 98.76
N ASN A 255 31.77 -40.89 97.50
CA ASN A 255 30.63 -40.57 96.61
C ASN A 255 29.61 -39.44 96.93
N LEU A 256 29.08 -38.78 95.87
CA LEU A 256 27.63 -38.54 95.65
C LEU A 256 27.26 -37.95 94.26
N GLY A 257 26.14 -38.42 93.70
CA GLY A 257 25.58 -38.11 92.37
C GLY A 257 24.44 -37.06 92.34
N LYS A 258 24.00 -36.70 91.11
CA LYS A 258 23.10 -35.59 90.73
C LYS A 258 21.60 -35.97 90.64
N VAL A 259 20.70 -34.99 90.87
CA VAL A 259 19.22 -35.07 90.80
C VAL A 259 18.66 -34.09 89.74
N MET A 260 17.57 -34.46 89.04
CA MET A 260 16.81 -33.64 88.05
C MET A 260 15.41 -33.24 88.57
N VAL A 261 14.85 -32.12 88.07
CA VAL A 261 13.58 -31.48 88.48
C VAL A 261 12.60 -31.31 87.29
N PRO A 262 11.25 -31.35 87.46
CA PRO A 262 10.23 -31.34 86.38
C PRO A 262 9.67 -29.94 85.99
N ARG A 263 9.03 -29.85 84.80
CA ARG A 263 8.50 -28.65 84.10
C ARG A 263 7.07 -28.21 84.53
N SER A 264 6.70 -26.95 84.24
CA SER A 264 5.53 -26.22 84.75
C SER A 264 4.56 -25.73 83.65
N ASP A 265 3.34 -25.34 84.03
CA ASP A 265 2.12 -25.20 83.20
C ASP A 265 2.14 -24.06 82.15
N GLU A 266 3.11 -23.15 82.20
CA GLU A 266 3.29 -22.08 81.19
C GLU A 266 3.70 -22.65 79.81
N ASP A 267 4.32 -23.85 79.79
CA ASP A 267 4.73 -24.54 78.57
C ASP A 267 3.53 -24.99 77.71
N ILE A 268 2.36 -25.20 78.32
CA ILE A 268 1.16 -25.74 77.65
C ILE A 268 0.45 -24.66 76.83
N ALA A 269 0.36 -23.43 77.35
CA ALA A 269 -0.27 -22.31 76.64
C ALA A 269 0.55 -21.86 75.43
N LEU A 270 1.88 -21.88 75.54
CA LEU A 270 2.79 -21.54 74.43
C LEU A 270 2.66 -22.54 73.26
N GLN A 271 2.34 -23.79 73.57
CA GLN A 271 2.21 -24.85 72.59
C GLN A 271 0.94 -24.71 71.72
N GLU A 272 -0.15 -24.20 72.30
CA GLU A 272 -1.41 -23.96 71.58
C GLU A 272 -1.30 -22.77 70.59
N ASP A 273 -0.58 -21.72 70.97
CA ASP A 273 -0.30 -20.57 70.08
C ASP A 273 0.63 -20.95 68.91
N LEU A 274 1.63 -21.80 69.15
CA LEU A 274 2.51 -22.31 68.10
C LEU A 274 1.74 -23.16 67.07
N GLU A 275 0.77 -23.97 67.51
CA GLU A 275 -0.07 -24.74 66.58
C GLU A 275 -0.95 -23.85 65.69
N ASN A 276 -1.48 -22.75 66.23
CA ASN A 276 -2.30 -21.81 65.46
C ASN A 276 -1.47 -21.04 64.41
N ILE A 277 -0.26 -20.59 64.77
CA ILE A 277 0.67 -19.94 63.83
C ILE A 277 1.07 -20.91 62.72
N GLN A 278 1.33 -22.18 63.06
CA GLN A 278 1.69 -23.20 62.08
C GLN A 278 0.54 -23.49 61.09
N LYS A 279 -0.72 -23.44 61.53
CA LYS A 279 -1.89 -23.56 60.63
C LYS A 279 -1.98 -22.40 59.64
N ILE A 280 -1.75 -21.16 60.09
CA ILE A 280 -1.77 -19.97 59.22
C ILE A 280 -0.61 -20.02 58.20
N LEU A 281 0.59 -20.42 58.63
CA LEU A 281 1.72 -20.53 57.72
C LEU A 281 1.52 -21.60 56.65
N LYS A 282 0.87 -22.72 56.97
CA LYS A 282 0.52 -23.76 55.97
C LYS A 282 -0.51 -23.27 54.95
N THR A 283 -1.54 -22.54 55.35
CA THR A 283 -2.50 -21.98 54.39
C THR A 283 -1.87 -20.92 53.49
N LEU A 284 -0.96 -20.10 54.01
CA LEU A 284 -0.17 -19.17 53.19
C LEU A 284 0.79 -19.89 52.25
N GLN A 285 1.40 -20.99 52.69
CA GLN A 285 2.28 -21.83 51.86
C GLN A 285 1.52 -22.42 50.66
N ASP A 286 0.31 -22.97 50.90
CA ASP A 286 -0.53 -23.56 49.86
C ASP A 286 -1.05 -22.52 48.86
N THR A 287 -1.40 -21.31 49.34
CA THR A 287 -1.90 -20.23 48.47
C THR A 287 -0.80 -19.55 47.65
N THR A 288 0.43 -19.53 48.14
CA THR A 288 1.58 -18.95 47.43
C THR A 288 2.36 -19.99 46.61
N TYR A 289 2.02 -21.28 46.71
CA TYR A 289 2.70 -22.40 46.04
C TYR A 289 4.21 -22.47 46.34
N VAL A 290 4.59 -22.30 47.60
CA VAL A 290 5.99 -22.20 48.02
C VAL A 290 6.43 -23.44 48.81
N SER A 291 7.68 -23.89 48.63
CA SER A 291 8.22 -25.11 49.26
C SER A 291 8.63 -24.97 50.74
N SER A 292 8.93 -23.76 51.22
CA SER A 292 9.33 -23.45 52.61
C SER A 292 8.60 -22.22 53.16
N PHE A 293 8.43 -22.13 54.48
CA PHE A 293 7.82 -20.96 55.12
C PHE A 293 8.64 -19.67 54.95
N GLU A 294 9.97 -19.79 54.83
CA GLU A 294 10.89 -18.65 54.67
C GLU A 294 10.69 -17.93 53.32
N ASP A 295 10.20 -18.65 52.32
CA ASP A 295 10.06 -18.17 50.95
C ASP A 295 8.68 -17.49 50.68
N ILE A 296 7.75 -17.56 51.64
CA ILE A 296 6.41 -16.95 51.53
C ILE A 296 6.51 -15.42 51.41
N CYS A 297 7.29 -14.78 52.28
CA CYS A 297 7.46 -13.32 52.27
C CYS A 297 8.14 -12.80 51.00
N PRO A 298 9.28 -13.36 50.54
CA PRO A 298 9.89 -13.01 49.25
C PRO A 298 8.92 -13.15 48.08
N CYS A 299 8.13 -14.24 48.03
CA CYS A 299 7.15 -14.48 46.98
C CYS A 299 6.06 -13.39 46.95
N LEU A 300 5.50 -13.03 48.10
CA LEU A 300 4.49 -11.97 48.21
C LEU A 300 5.05 -10.59 47.82
N MET A 301 6.28 -10.27 48.19
CA MET A 301 6.94 -9.02 47.80
C MET A 301 7.17 -8.94 46.28
N GLU A 302 7.58 -10.04 45.65
CA GLU A 302 7.78 -10.09 44.21
C GLU A 302 6.44 -10.01 43.46
N GLN A 303 5.38 -10.68 43.94
CA GLN A 303 4.02 -10.52 43.41
C GLN A 303 3.54 -9.07 43.49
N GLN A 304 3.79 -8.38 44.61
CA GLN A 304 3.44 -6.97 44.77
C GLN A 304 4.22 -6.08 43.78
N LYS A 305 5.50 -6.38 43.54
CA LYS A 305 6.35 -5.67 42.58
C LYS A 305 5.90 -5.89 41.15
N GLN A 306 5.53 -7.12 40.78
CA GLN A 306 4.96 -7.44 39.47
C GLN A 306 3.62 -6.75 39.25
N SER A 307 2.75 -6.72 40.26
CA SER A 307 1.47 -5.98 40.21
C SER A 307 1.68 -4.49 39.96
N LYS A 308 2.63 -3.85 40.66
CA LYS A 308 3.00 -2.44 40.40
C LYS A 308 3.52 -2.23 38.98
N ARG A 309 4.36 -3.14 38.46
CA ARG A 309 4.89 -3.07 37.09
C ARG A 309 3.78 -3.22 36.04
N LEU A 310 2.82 -4.12 36.26
CA LEU A 310 1.66 -4.29 35.39
C LEU A 310 0.75 -3.06 35.39
N GLN A 311 0.53 -2.44 36.55
CA GLN A 311 -0.20 -1.17 36.65
C GLN A 311 0.50 -0.03 35.87
N GLN A 312 1.82 0.06 35.94
CA GLN A 312 2.61 1.01 35.14
C GLN A 312 2.51 0.72 33.64
N LEU A 313 2.56 -0.55 33.23
CA LEU A 313 2.39 -0.93 31.83
C LEU A 313 0.98 -0.57 31.31
N LEU A 314 -0.04 -0.80 32.13
CA LEU A 314 -1.44 -0.51 31.80
C LEU A 314 -1.68 1.01 31.68
N THR A 315 -1.10 1.82 32.57
CA THR A 315 -1.17 3.28 32.46
C THR A 315 -0.44 3.81 31.23
N LYS A 316 0.75 3.27 30.93
CA LYS A 316 1.48 3.60 29.69
C LYS A 316 0.67 3.24 28.44
N SER A 317 0.11 2.03 28.38
CA SER A 317 -0.74 1.59 27.27
C SER A 317 -1.99 2.46 27.08
N LYS A 318 -2.64 2.88 28.18
CA LYS A 318 -3.75 3.85 28.12
C LYS A 318 -3.29 5.20 27.55
N ASN A 319 -2.15 5.72 27.98
CA ASN A 319 -1.61 6.98 27.47
C ASN A 319 -1.25 6.88 25.97
N ASP A 320 -0.63 5.78 25.54
CA ASP A 320 -0.28 5.54 24.14
C ASP A 320 -1.54 5.47 23.27
N ARG A 321 -2.60 4.80 23.75
CA ARG A 321 -3.91 4.78 23.09
C ARG A 321 -4.52 6.17 22.95
N ASP A 322 -4.46 6.99 23.99
CA ASP A 322 -5.02 8.34 23.97
C ASP A 322 -4.22 9.28 23.04
N VAL A 323 -2.91 9.09 22.94
CA VAL A 323 -2.07 9.79 21.94
C VAL A 323 -2.44 9.37 20.52
N LEU A 324 -2.67 8.07 20.28
CA LEU A 324 -3.12 7.58 18.96
C LEU A 324 -4.50 8.12 18.59
N LEU A 325 -5.44 8.18 19.55
CA LEU A 325 -6.76 8.80 19.35
C LEU A 325 -6.63 10.28 18.97
N LYS A 326 -5.81 11.06 19.68
CA LYS A 326 -5.57 12.47 19.34
C LYS A 326 -4.95 12.65 17.95
N LYS A 327 -4.01 11.78 17.56
CA LYS A 327 -3.42 11.79 16.21
C LYS A 327 -4.45 11.47 15.14
N LYS A 328 -5.33 10.51 15.39
CA LYS A 328 -6.45 10.18 14.50
C LYS A 328 -7.38 11.38 14.35
N ASP A 329 -7.82 11.98 15.46
CA ASP A 329 -8.72 13.14 15.42
C ASP A 329 -8.09 14.34 14.69
N HIS A 330 -6.78 14.53 14.83
CA HIS A 330 -6.04 15.53 14.06
C HIS A 330 -5.99 15.19 12.57
N GLY A 331 -5.73 13.92 12.22
CA GLY A 331 -5.78 13.42 10.85
C GLY A 331 -7.16 13.60 10.21
N ASP A 332 -8.24 13.31 10.94
CA ASP A 332 -9.61 13.49 10.48
C ASP A 332 -9.95 14.99 10.28
N LYS A 333 -9.45 15.87 11.16
CA LYS A 333 -9.54 17.33 10.98
C LYS A 333 -8.74 17.83 9.79
N MET A 334 -7.54 17.30 9.55
CA MET A 334 -6.74 17.64 8.36
C MET A 334 -7.40 17.13 7.08
N TYR A 335 -7.94 15.91 7.09
CA TYR A 335 -8.67 15.33 5.96
C TYR A 335 -9.90 16.15 5.62
N THR A 336 -10.73 16.49 6.62
CA THR A 336 -11.90 17.36 6.41
C THR A 336 -11.48 18.75 5.92
N THR A 337 -10.46 19.36 6.51
CA THR A 337 -9.91 20.64 6.03
C THR A 337 -9.45 20.52 4.57
N LEU A 338 -8.68 19.50 4.20
CA LEU A 338 -8.25 19.27 2.82
C LEU A 338 -9.43 19.06 1.85
N LEU A 339 -10.46 18.32 2.29
CA LEU A 339 -11.66 18.03 1.51
C LEU A 339 -12.50 19.29 1.25
N TYR A 340 -12.50 20.26 2.16
CA TYR A 340 -13.23 21.53 2.02
C TYR A 340 -12.38 22.69 1.47
N THR A 341 -11.04 22.59 1.46
CA THR A 341 -10.13 23.70 1.09
C THR A 341 -9.42 23.51 -0.27
N MET A 342 -9.53 22.37 -0.96
CA MET A 342 -8.83 22.17 -2.25
C MET A 342 -9.68 21.60 -3.40
N ASN A 343 -9.56 22.30 -4.54
CA ASN A 343 -9.96 21.92 -5.88
C ASN A 343 -9.38 20.55 -6.30
N SER A 344 -10.13 19.83 -7.13
CA SER A 344 -9.95 18.45 -7.60
C SER A 344 -8.66 18.13 -8.39
N THR A 345 -7.61 18.97 -8.36
CA THR A 345 -6.47 18.87 -9.30
C THR A 345 -5.11 18.51 -8.69
N THR A 346 -5.01 18.23 -7.39
CA THR A 346 -3.71 17.89 -6.77
C THR A 346 -3.74 16.61 -5.94
N PHE A 347 -3.97 15.47 -6.60
CA PHE A 347 -3.54 14.17 -6.07
C PHE A 347 -2.61 13.50 -7.08
N GLN A 348 -1.32 13.56 -6.79
CA GLN A 348 -0.34 12.69 -7.42
C GLN A 348 -0.68 11.24 -7.05
N LYS A 349 -0.89 10.41 -8.08
CA LYS A 349 -1.32 9.00 -7.99
C LYS A 349 -0.25 8.06 -7.40
N GLU A 350 0.92 8.56 -7.00
CA GLU A 350 2.06 7.76 -6.57
C GLU A 350 2.02 7.46 -5.06
N ASP A 351 1.71 8.45 -4.21
CA ASP A 351 1.64 8.24 -2.76
C ASP A 351 0.50 7.28 -2.35
N LEU A 352 -0.62 7.28 -3.09
CA LEU A 352 -1.70 6.32 -2.85
C LEU A 352 -1.30 4.88 -3.17
N LYS A 353 -0.43 4.66 -4.17
CA LYS A 353 0.02 3.31 -4.53
C LYS A 353 0.93 2.75 -3.45
N GLU A 354 1.85 3.54 -2.92
CA GLU A 354 2.76 3.11 -1.86
C GLU A 354 1.99 2.79 -0.56
N LEU A 355 1.01 3.62 -0.20
CA LEU A 355 0.15 3.36 0.96
C LEU A 355 -0.68 2.08 0.78
N THR A 356 -1.22 1.82 -0.42
CA THR A 356 -1.94 0.57 -0.70
C THR A 356 -1.04 -0.66 -0.67
N LEU A 357 0.23 -0.53 -1.05
CA LEU A 357 1.21 -1.61 -1.02
C LEU A 357 1.58 -1.97 0.43
N GLN A 358 1.80 -0.96 1.28
CA GLN A 358 2.05 -1.14 2.71
C GLN A 358 0.84 -1.74 3.42
N GLN A 359 -0.38 -1.30 3.08
CA GLN A 359 -1.63 -1.87 3.60
C GLN A 359 -1.80 -3.33 3.18
N GLY A 360 -1.46 -3.68 1.94
CA GLY A 360 -1.47 -5.06 1.45
C GLY A 360 -0.47 -5.96 2.18
N ALA A 361 0.76 -5.47 2.43
CA ALA A 361 1.78 -6.19 3.17
C ALA A 361 1.38 -6.44 4.64
N LEU A 362 0.74 -5.44 5.28
CA LEU A 362 0.22 -5.57 6.64
C LEU A 362 -0.90 -6.62 6.72
N LEU A 363 -1.86 -6.57 5.78
CA LEU A 363 -2.95 -7.55 5.71
C LEU A 363 -2.44 -8.98 5.45
N ALA A 364 -1.37 -9.14 4.66
CA ALA A 364 -0.72 -10.43 4.45
C ALA A 364 -0.09 -10.98 5.75
N ARG A 365 0.61 -10.13 6.52
CA ARG A 365 1.17 -10.52 7.83
C ARG A 365 0.07 -10.88 8.84
N VAL A 366 -1.01 -10.10 8.88
CA VAL A 366 -2.17 -10.38 9.74
C VAL A 366 -2.82 -11.71 9.36
N ARG A 367 -2.97 -12.03 8.07
CA ARG A 367 -3.49 -13.33 7.61
C ARG A 367 -2.56 -14.50 7.95
N ALA A 368 -1.24 -14.32 7.84
CA ALA A 368 -0.27 -15.35 8.24
C ALA A 368 -0.34 -15.63 9.76
N ALA A 369 -0.36 -14.57 10.58
CA ALA A 369 -0.52 -14.70 12.03
C ALA A 369 -1.87 -15.36 12.40
N LEU A 370 -2.93 -15.05 11.67
CA LEU A 370 -4.26 -15.67 11.83
C LEU A 370 -4.27 -17.16 11.48
N HIS A 371 -3.57 -17.55 10.41
CA HIS A 371 -3.45 -18.95 10.03
C HIS A 371 -2.70 -19.75 11.09
N GLN A 372 -1.62 -19.18 11.63
CA GLN A 372 -0.88 -19.75 12.76
C GLN A 372 -1.75 -19.85 14.02
N LEU A 373 -2.53 -18.81 14.34
CA LEU A 373 -3.46 -18.84 15.49
C LEU A 373 -4.56 -19.89 15.30
N SER A 374 -5.05 -20.06 14.07
CA SER A 374 -6.05 -21.08 13.75
C SER A 374 -5.50 -22.51 13.87
N GLN A 375 -4.25 -22.74 13.46
CA GLN A 375 -3.56 -24.01 13.71
C GLN A 375 -3.38 -24.26 15.21
N LYS A 376 -2.97 -23.25 15.98
CA LYS A 376 -2.86 -23.32 17.45
C LYS A 376 -4.19 -23.70 18.11
N CYS A 377 -5.32 -23.12 17.68
CA CYS A 377 -6.64 -23.47 18.18
C CYS A 377 -7.11 -24.90 17.79
N ALA A 378 -6.67 -25.43 16.64
CA ALA A 378 -7.05 -26.77 16.20
C ALA A 378 -6.37 -27.85 17.06
N ILE A 379 -5.10 -27.65 17.42
CA ILE A 379 -4.31 -28.53 18.28
C ILE A 379 -4.90 -28.58 19.70
N ILE A 380 -5.25 -27.42 20.26
CA ILE A 380 -5.87 -27.32 21.61
C ILE A 380 -7.22 -28.05 21.68
N LYS A 381 -7.97 -28.12 20.57
CA LYS A 381 -9.26 -28.83 20.49
C LYS A 381 -9.14 -30.33 20.21
N GLY A 382 -7.94 -30.89 20.10
CA GLY A 382 -7.72 -32.33 19.88
C GLY A 382 -8.23 -32.85 18.53
N LYS A 383 -8.39 -31.97 17.51
CA LYS A 383 -8.70 -32.41 16.15
C LYS A 383 -7.40 -32.70 15.41
N GLU A 384 -7.24 -33.93 14.91
CA GLU A 384 -6.13 -34.27 14.02
C GLU A 384 -6.07 -33.29 12.84
N VAL A 385 -4.91 -32.67 12.68
CA VAL A 385 -4.61 -31.79 11.57
C VAL A 385 -4.44 -32.68 10.34
N LYS A 386 -5.46 -32.75 9.48
CA LYS A 386 -5.25 -33.28 8.13
C LYS A 386 -4.29 -32.34 7.40
N ASP A 387 -3.17 -32.88 6.94
CA ASP A 387 -2.22 -32.20 6.07
C ASP A 387 -2.94 -31.65 4.83
N VAL A 388 -3.22 -30.35 4.86
CA VAL A 388 -3.64 -29.62 3.67
C VAL A 388 -2.38 -29.17 2.96
N LYS A 389 -2.17 -29.74 1.76
CA LYS A 389 -1.12 -29.38 0.79
C LYS A 389 -0.88 -27.86 0.78
N GLY A 390 0.41 -27.51 0.75
CA GLY A 390 0.97 -26.17 0.88
C GLY A 390 0.34 -25.05 0.03
N PRO A 391 0.76 -23.80 0.29
CA PRO A 391 0.07 -22.61 -0.18
C PRO A 391 0.05 -22.56 -1.70
N LYS A 392 -1.14 -22.73 -2.30
CA LYS A 392 -1.37 -22.28 -3.68
C LYS A 392 -1.18 -20.76 -3.70
N SER A 393 -0.36 -20.32 -4.65
CA SER A 393 -0.05 -18.92 -4.95
C SER A 393 -1.25 -17.99 -4.79
N PRO A 394 -1.06 -16.76 -4.25
CA PRO A 394 -2.14 -15.85 -3.94
C PRO A 394 -2.88 -15.44 -5.23
N LYS A 395 -4.13 -15.89 -5.37
CA LYS A 395 -5.08 -15.23 -6.28
C LYS A 395 -5.26 -13.80 -5.78
N GLN A 396 -5.08 -12.83 -6.69
CA GLN A 396 -5.27 -11.40 -6.45
C GLN A 396 -6.59 -11.16 -5.70
N ALA A 397 -6.48 -10.68 -4.46
CA ALA A 397 -7.62 -10.28 -3.67
C ALA A 397 -8.04 -8.87 -4.08
N THR A 398 -9.32 -8.70 -4.39
CA THR A 398 -9.94 -7.41 -4.65
C THR A 398 -9.90 -6.53 -3.38
N PRO A 399 -9.75 -5.20 -3.49
CA PRO A 399 -9.34 -4.34 -2.37
C PRO A 399 -10.47 -3.94 -1.41
N ARG A 400 -11.56 -4.72 -1.31
CA ARG A 400 -12.83 -4.24 -0.73
C ARG A 400 -13.35 -4.97 0.51
N GLU A 401 -12.57 -5.86 1.12
CA GLU A 401 -12.96 -6.47 2.40
C GLU A 401 -12.24 -5.81 3.57
N GLY A 402 -12.96 -4.90 4.24
CA GLY A 402 -12.44 -4.11 5.35
C GLY A 402 -12.01 -4.95 6.56
N GLY A 403 -10.94 -4.49 7.23
CA GLY A 403 -10.33 -5.14 8.41
C GLY A 403 -11.28 -5.37 9.59
N VAL A 404 -12.46 -4.75 9.60
CA VAL A 404 -13.52 -5.00 10.60
C VAL A 404 -14.00 -6.46 10.56
N LYS A 405 -14.18 -7.04 9.37
CA LYS A 405 -14.57 -8.46 9.22
C LYS A 405 -13.51 -9.44 9.76
N ILE A 406 -12.25 -9.03 9.74
CA ILE A 406 -11.13 -9.83 10.26
C ILE A 406 -11.15 -9.81 11.80
N ILE A 407 -11.44 -8.65 12.40
CA ILE A 407 -11.57 -8.48 13.86
C ILE A 407 -12.78 -9.26 14.39
N ASP A 408 -13.90 -9.25 13.67
CA ASP A 408 -15.12 -10.00 14.05
C ASP A 408 -14.90 -11.53 14.01
N GLN A 409 -14.01 -12.02 13.14
CA GLN A 409 -13.59 -13.43 13.13
C GLN A 409 -12.54 -13.76 14.20
N LEU A 410 -11.81 -12.75 14.69
CA LEU A 410 -10.71 -12.87 15.66
C LEU A 410 -11.22 -12.93 17.09
N ALA A 411 -12.18 -12.06 17.44
CA ALA A 411 -12.74 -11.97 18.78
C ALA A 411 -13.20 -13.34 19.33
N PRO A 412 -14.04 -14.14 18.64
CA PRO A 412 -14.48 -15.43 19.17
C PRO A 412 -13.35 -16.47 19.26
N LYS A 413 -12.37 -16.45 18.35
CA LYS A 413 -11.24 -17.40 18.38
C LYS A 413 -10.21 -17.07 19.47
N LEU A 414 -9.98 -15.79 19.70
CA LEU A 414 -9.11 -15.31 20.78
C LEU A 414 -9.75 -15.58 22.14
N THR A 415 -11.07 -15.37 22.28
CA THR A 415 -11.82 -15.73 23.49
C THR A 415 -11.73 -17.23 23.79
N ILE A 416 -11.81 -18.09 22.78
CA ILE A 416 -11.59 -19.54 22.96
C ILE A 416 -10.16 -19.82 23.46
N LEU A 417 -9.14 -19.18 22.88
CA LEU A 417 -7.74 -19.38 23.25
C LEU A 417 -7.48 -18.94 24.71
N VAL A 418 -7.98 -17.77 25.07
CA VAL A 418 -7.87 -17.20 26.43
C VAL A 418 -8.60 -18.07 27.45
N ASN A 419 -9.81 -18.55 27.11
CA ASN A 419 -10.56 -19.43 27.99
C ASN A 419 -9.91 -20.82 28.13
N SER A 420 -9.24 -21.33 27.09
CA SER A 420 -8.48 -22.59 27.17
C SER A 420 -7.14 -22.46 27.91
N ALA A 421 -6.56 -21.26 27.99
CA ALA A 421 -5.34 -21.00 28.76
C ALA A 421 -5.61 -20.90 30.28
N MET A 422 -6.88 -20.69 30.67
CA MET A 422 -7.31 -20.63 32.08
C MET A 422 -7.69 -21.99 32.66
N ALA A 423 -7.75 -23.05 31.85
CA ALA A 423 -8.06 -24.41 32.32
C ALA A 423 -6.77 -25.18 32.66
N PRO A 424 -6.76 -26.02 33.71
CA PRO A 424 -5.61 -26.85 34.05
C PRO A 424 -5.30 -27.81 32.89
N LEU A 425 -4.09 -27.72 32.34
CA LEU A 425 -3.61 -28.57 31.26
C LEU A 425 -3.13 -29.92 31.83
N ASP A 426 -3.63 -31.03 31.27
CA ASP A 426 -3.13 -32.38 31.53
C ASP A 426 -1.64 -32.54 31.18
N GLY A 427 -0.93 -33.39 31.94
CA GLY A 427 0.53 -33.53 31.92
C GLY A 427 1.16 -33.74 30.53
N GLU A 428 0.59 -34.61 29.69
CA GLU A 428 1.13 -34.86 28.33
C GLU A 428 1.00 -33.64 27.40
N LYS A 429 -0.09 -32.87 27.54
CA LYS A 429 -0.31 -31.65 26.75
C LYS A 429 0.60 -30.51 27.22
N LYS A 430 0.95 -30.51 28.50
CA LYS A 430 1.91 -29.57 29.10
C LYS A 430 3.33 -29.82 28.58
N ASP A 431 3.75 -31.08 28.49
CA ASP A 431 5.09 -31.43 28.00
C ASP A 431 5.26 -31.15 26.49
N GLN A 432 4.21 -31.40 25.69
CA GLN A 432 4.20 -30.99 24.28
C GLN A 432 4.24 -29.47 24.12
N ALA A 433 3.51 -28.72 24.96
CA ALA A 433 3.54 -27.26 24.96
C ALA A 433 4.92 -26.71 25.39
N TYR A 434 5.60 -27.36 26.34
CA TYR A 434 6.95 -26.99 26.78
C TYR A 434 8.01 -27.26 25.71
N LYS A 435 8.01 -28.46 25.10
CA LYS A 435 8.92 -28.77 23.98
C LYS A 435 8.75 -27.79 22.83
N PHE A 436 7.51 -27.43 22.53
CA PHE A 436 7.19 -26.46 21.49
C PHE A 436 7.56 -25.01 21.85
N PHE A 437 7.42 -24.60 23.12
CA PHE A 437 7.91 -23.29 23.59
C PHE A 437 9.44 -23.19 23.51
N GLN A 438 10.13 -24.30 23.80
CA GLN A 438 11.57 -24.41 23.69
C GLN A 438 12.02 -24.33 22.22
N GLU A 439 11.27 -24.92 21.29
CA GLU A 439 11.49 -24.83 19.84
C GLU A 439 11.20 -23.41 19.28
N LEU A 440 10.27 -22.69 19.91
CA LEU A 440 9.96 -21.30 19.57
C LEU A 440 11.03 -20.34 20.11
N GLN A 441 11.55 -20.57 21.32
CA GLN A 441 12.72 -19.82 21.80
C GLN A 441 13.96 -20.10 20.95
N SER A 442 14.23 -21.34 20.58
CA SER A 442 15.40 -21.69 19.77
C SER A 442 15.34 -21.09 18.35
N SER A 443 14.15 -21.05 17.73
CA SER A 443 13.95 -20.41 16.43
C SER A 443 13.98 -18.87 16.47
N THR A 444 13.73 -18.25 17.64
CA THR A 444 13.80 -16.78 17.80
C THR A 444 15.17 -16.30 18.31
N CYS A 445 15.95 -17.16 18.97
CA CYS A 445 17.26 -16.83 19.57
C CYS A 445 18.49 -17.11 18.69
N THR A 446 18.35 -17.60 17.45
CA THR A 446 19.49 -17.81 16.55
C THR A 446 19.97 -16.51 15.90
N THR A 447 20.54 -15.58 16.67
CA THR A 447 21.42 -14.49 16.17
C THR A 447 22.32 -13.88 17.25
N VAL A 448 22.89 -14.66 18.17
CA VAL A 448 24.16 -14.25 18.82
C VAL A 448 24.98 -15.50 19.16
N THR A 449 25.92 -15.87 18.29
CA THR A 449 26.98 -16.82 18.63
C THR A 449 28.08 -16.04 19.36
N PHE A 450 28.18 -16.21 20.67
CA PHE A 450 29.42 -15.91 21.40
C PHE A 450 30.32 -17.15 21.28
N GLN A 451 31.55 -16.93 20.82
CA GLN A 451 32.61 -17.92 20.92
C GLN A 451 33.06 -17.93 22.37
N ASP A 452 32.76 -19.02 23.07
CA ASP A 452 33.35 -19.33 24.36
C ASP A 452 34.74 -19.92 24.09
N ASP A 453 35.79 -19.14 24.35
CA ASP A 453 37.15 -19.65 24.45
C ASP A 453 37.28 -20.38 25.80
N GLU A 454 37.53 -21.69 25.74
CA GLU A 454 37.91 -22.53 26.86
C GLU A 454 39.20 -21.99 27.51
N VAL A 455 39.10 -21.48 28.73
CA VAL A 455 40.27 -21.26 29.59
C VAL A 455 40.52 -22.54 30.37
N GLU A 456 41.60 -23.24 30.01
CA GLU A 456 42.12 -24.37 30.76
C GLU A 456 42.46 -23.97 32.21
N GLU A 457 41.88 -24.67 33.17
CA GLU A 457 42.24 -24.58 34.58
C GLU A 457 43.67 -25.11 34.80
N SER A 458 44.57 -24.19 35.16
CA SER A 458 45.99 -24.47 35.44
C SER A 458 46.18 -25.04 36.85
N LEU A 459 46.28 -26.37 36.95
CA LEU A 459 47.33 -27.20 37.56
C LEU A 459 48.35 -26.63 38.60
N LEU A 460 47.96 -25.78 39.56
CA LEU A 460 48.88 -25.33 40.64
C LEU A 460 48.22 -25.17 42.02
N SER A 461 47.66 -26.25 42.57
CA SER A 461 47.09 -26.25 43.93
C SER A 461 48.05 -26.64 45.06
N ASP A 462 49.30 -27.05 44.79
CA ASP A 462 50.19 -27.60 45.85
C ASP A 462 51.65 -27.10 45.81
N ILE A 463 51.89 -25.79 45.89
CA ILE A 463 53.22 -25.26 46.22
C ILE A 463 53.10 -24.16 47.29
N VAL A 464 53.50 -24.50 48.52
CA VAL A 464 53.74 -23.52 49.60
C VAL A 464 55.11 -22.88 49.33
N ILE A 465 55.09 -21.62 48.91
CA ILE A 465 56.30 -20.78 48.80
C ILE A 465 56.35 -19.89 50.03
N GLU A 466 57.30 -20.11 50.93
CA GLU A 466 57.64 -19.16 51.99
C GLU A 466 58.27 -17.93 51.33
N ASP A 467 57.50 -16.86 51.24
CA ASP A 467 57.90 -15.62 50.58
C ASP A 467 58.74 -14.74 51.54
N ALA A 468 60.03 -14.58 51.23
CA ALA A 468 60.95 -13.68 51.93
C ALA A 468 60.61 -12.19 51.77
N SER A 469 59.55 -11.85 51.03
CA SER A 469 59.00 -10.50 50.91
C SER A 469 58.06 -10.10 52.06
N VAL A 470 57.69 -11.06 52.93
CA VAL A 470 56.79 -10.81 54.08
C VAL A 470 57.56 -10.04 55.17
N PRO A 471 57.19 -8.78 55.47
CA PRO A 471 57.93 -7.94 56.41
C PRO A 471 57.93 -8.53 57.83
N THR A 472 59.10 -8.57 58.47
CA THR A 472 59.24 -9.02 59.87
C THR A 472 58.47 -8.10 60.82
N TYR A 473 58.10 -8.60 62.00
CA TYR A 473 57.42 -7.84 63.07
C TYR A 473 58.03 -6.45 63.32
N ASN A 474 59.37 -6.35 63.27
CA ASN A 474 60.08 -5.07 63.47
C ASN A 474 59.95 -4.12 62.27
N ASP A 475 59.85 -4.63 61.05
CA ASP A 475 59.67 -3.84 59.83
C ASP A 475 58.26 -3.27 59.74
N ILE A 476 57.27 -4.04 60.18
CA ILE A 476 55.88 -3.60 60.29
C ILE A 476 55.77 -2.49 61.34
N LYS A 477 56.41 -2.65 62.50
CA LYS A 477 56.39 -1.66 63.59
C LYS A 477 57.09 -0.35 63.22
N ALA A 478 58.20 -0.41 62.50
CA ALA A 478 58.89 0.76 61.99
C ALA A 478 58.08 1.48 60.89
N LYS A 479 57.47 0.74 59.97
CA LYS A 479 56.60 1.31 58.93
C LYS A 479 55.32 1.94 59.49
N SER A 480 54.69 1.34 60.50
CA SER A 480 53.52 1.91 61.18
C SER A 480 53.86 3.23 61.88
N LYS A 481 55.02 3.32 62.55
CA LYS A 481 55.46 4.57 63.19
C LYS A 481 55.69 5.69 62.17
N HIS A 482 56.34 5.37 61.05
CA HIS A 482 56.59 6.33 59.96
C HIS A 482 55.29 6.79 59.27
N LEU A 483 54.29 5.92 59.12
CA LEU A 483 52.99 6.28 58.54
C LEU A 483 52.17 7.20 59.44
N VAL A 484 52.23 7.01 60.77
CA VAL A 484 51.58 7.89 61.75
C VAL A 484 52.24 9.28 61.79
N GLU A 485 53.57 9.34 61.64
CA GLU A 485 54.31 10.62 61.56
C GLU A 485 53.99 11.39 60.26
N ILE A 486 53.74 10.71 59.14
CA ILE A 486 53.32 11.35 57.87
C ILE A 486 51.87 11.88 57.95
N SER A 487 50.99 11.19 58.68
CA SER A 487 49.56 11.54 58.75
C SER A 487 49.21 12.55 59.85
N THR A 488 50.17 12.89 60.72
CA THR A 488 50.08 13.97 61.71
C THR A 488 50.72 15.28 61.24
N ALA A 489 51.43 15.27 60.11
CA ALA A 489 51.81 16.49 59.40
C ALA A 489 50.56 17.02 58.67
N ASP A 490 49.93 18.03 59.28
CA ASP A 490 48.88 18.84 58.66
C ASP A 490 49.32 19.29 57.26
N ASP A 491 48.47 19.07 56.24
CA ASP A 491 48.47 19.88 55.03
C ASP A 491 47.10 19.84 54.31
N ASP A 492 46.43 20.99 54.41
CA ASP A 492 45.56 21.68 53.45
C ASP A 492 44.56 20.87 52.61
N ILE A 493 43.31 21.00 53.07
CA ILE A 493 42.08 20.77 52.30
C ILE A 493 42.09 21.68 51.05
N PRO A 494 42.07 21.16 49.81
CA PRO A 494 41.62 21.97 48.69
C PRO A 494 40.09 22.08 48.80
N VAL A 495 39.61 23.25 49.23
CA VAL A 495 38.19 23.60 49.22
C VAL A 495 37.65 23.36 47.82
N ALA A 496 36.65 22.48 47.71
CA ALA A 496 35.92 22.24 46.49
C ALA A 496 35.39 23.57 45.93
N ALA A 497 35.85 23.93 44.73
CA ALA A 497 35.46 25.17 44.08
C ALA A 497 33.92 25.25 43.95
N PRO A 498 33.27 26.33 44.42
CA PRO A 498 31.83 26.48 44.28
C PRO A 498 31.45 26.64 42.81
N VAL A 499 30.52 25.79 42.37
CA VAL A 499 29.91 25.83 41.04
C VAL A 499 29.29 27.21 40.80
N LYS A 500 29.93 28.02 39.95
CA LYS A 500 29.40 29.32 39.49
C LYS A 500 28.09 29.10 38.75
N LYS A 501 26.96 29.45 39.38
CA LYS A 501 25.65 29.58 38.72
C LYS A 501 25.74 30.62 37.61
N LYS A 502 25.46 30.22 36.36
CA LYS A 502 25.32 31.14 35.22
C LYS A 502 24.19 32.15 35.48
N PRO A 503 24.35 33.43 35.08
CA PRO A 503 23.29 34.41 35.21
C PRO A 503 22.14 34.09 34.25
N LYS A 504 20.91 34.12 34.77
CA LYS A 504 19.68 34.14 33.98
C LYS A 504 19.71 35.38 33.08
N ARG A 505 19.80 35.18 31.76
CA ARG A 505 19.46 36.23 30.79
C ARG A 505 17.97 36.55 30.96
N LYS A 506 17.68 37.80 31.34
CA LYS A 506 16.34 38.40 31.23
C LYS A 506 16.16 38.85 29.77
N LYS A 507 15.01 38.45 29.22
CA LYS A 507 14.35 38.88 27.98
C LYS A 507 15.11 38.67 26.67
#